data_AF-A0AAE0XGP5-F1
#
_entry.id   AF-A0AAE0XGP5-F1
#
_cell.length_a   1.000
_cell.length_b   1.000
_cell.length_c   1.000
_cell.angle_alpha   90.00
_cell.angle_beta   90.00
_cell.angle_gamma   90.00
#
_symmetry.space_group_name_H-M   'P 1'
#
loop_
_entity.id
_entity.type
_entity.pdbx_description
1 polymer ?
#
loop_
_entity_poly.entity_id
_entity_poly.type
_entity_poly.pdbx_seq_one_letter_code
_entity_poly.pdbx_strand_id
1 'polypeptide(L)'
;MASVKAPLQRFKEATQIVYGPLDNNLLSEQAARVWTPPETPGAGGHRGRYLWTDAFGVINFITLSKETCSPLYLTLAKRLVETVHNILGKTRDGTAQLPHATEAEPLKGGLRIGKVDADGSDGDGQYHHYLTLWMFALNCLALATGEAKYNQLAVQLAKAIHPHFVLHINGKARMVWKISTDMQHVLVPSEGHLDAATGFVVYRLLQATAEHFEAGPTVLEAEIAEYQQLVNRQGKLQVSNDLLDLGMGLWMCHFFRDEGWATSVGNQSLEVARSVLDEKGALMVKNAAHRLAFREFGTCMGLRCYGVDEDVERRVSAVIDFWERYFDESMDEDLRPISLVMYAAAVIPGAFRNGYL
;
A
#
# COMPACT_ATOMS: atom_id res chain seq x y z
N MET A 1 -25.90 -25.31 1.84
CA MET A 1 -24.75 -24.57 2.41
C MET A 1 -23.61 -24.71 1.43
N ALA A 2 -23.23 -23.64 0.72
CA ALA A 2 -22.01 -23.67 -0.08
C ALA A 2 -20.82 -23.91 0.87
N SER A 3 -19.89 -24.80 0.50
CA SER A 3 -18.67 -25.03 1.29
C SER A 3 -17.93 -23.69 1.44
N VAL A 4 -17.76 -23.22 2.67
CA VAL A 4 -16.95 -22.02 2.94
C VAL A 4 -15.54 -22.29 2.43
N LYS A 5 -15.09 -21.51 1.45
CA LYS A 5 -13.74 -21.66 0.88
C LYS A 5 -12.70 -21.36 1.95
N ALA A 6 -11.60 -22.13 1.96
CA ALA A 6 -10.49 -21.88 2.86
C ALA A 6 -9.94 -20.45 2.68
N PRO A 7 -9.44 -19.76 3.74
CA PRO A 7 -8.88 -18.41 3.64
C PRO A 7 -7.87 -18.23 2.50
N LEU A 8 -6.94 -19.18 2.34
CA LEU A 8 -5.93 -19.13 1.28
C LEU A 8 -6.53 -19.24 -0.13
N GLN A 9 -7.59 -20.03 -0.30
CA GLN A 9 -8.30 -20.12 -1.58
C GLN A 9 -8.96 -18.78 -1.92
N ARG A 10 -9.64 -18.16 -0.96
CA ARG A 10 -10.26 -16.83 -1.12
C ARG A 10 -9.23 -15.75 -1.46
N PHE A 11 -8.10 -15.74 -0.75
CA PHE A 11 -6.98 -14.84 -0.98
C PHE A 11 -6.45 -14.96 -2.42
N LYS A 12 -6.19 -16.19 -2.85
CA LYS A 12 -5.63 -16.49 -4.16
C LYS A 12 -6.60 -16.09 -5.28
N GLU A 13 -7.88 -16.45 -5.14
CA GLU A 13 -8.91 -16.10 -6.12
C GLU A 13 -9.05 -14.58 -6.30
N ALA A 14 -9.08 -13.82 -5.21
CA ALA A 14 -9.16 -12.37 -5.28
C ALA A 14 -7.93 -11.75 -5.98
N THR A 15 -6.74 -12.25 -5.66
CA THR A 15 -5.50 -11.81 -6.32
C THR A 15 -5.49 -12.19 -7.81
N GLN A 16 -5.99 -13.38 -8.15
CA GLN A 16 -6.12 -13.88 -9.54
C GLN A 16 -7.07 -13.04 -10.40
N ILE A 17 -8.15 -12.52 -9.84
CA ILE A 17 -9.09 -11.70 -10.61
C ILE A 17 -8.41 -10.42 -11.12
N VAL A 18 -7.50 -9.83 -10.33
CA VAL A 18 -6.79 -8.59 -10.68
C VAL A 18 -5.60 -8.87 -11.60
N TYR A 19 -4.82 -9.90 -11.30
CA TYR A 19 -3.54 -10.17 -11.96
C TYR A 19 -3.58 -11.30 -13.00
N GLY A 20 -4.78 -11.80 -13.30
CA GLY A 20 -5.02 -12.88 -14.24
C GLY A 20 -4.83 -14.27 -13.63
N PRO A 21 -5.13 -15.33 -14.41
CA PRO A 21 -5.11 -16.70 -13.90
C PRO A 21 -3.69 -17.09 -13.49
N LEU A 22 -3.44 -17.10 -12.19
CA LEU A 22 -2.13 -17.46 -11.63
C LEU A 22 -1.83 -18.94 -11.88
N ASP A 23 -2.82 -19.84 -11.89
CA ASP A 23 -2.59 -21.27 -12.10
C ASP A 23 -2.00 -21.61 -13.48
N ASN A 24 -2.35 -20.85 -14.53
CA ASN A 24 -1.81 -21.05 -15.87
C ASN A 24 -0.41 -20.41 -16.04
N ASN A 25 -0.12 -19.33 -15.32
CA ASN A 25 1.17 -18.63 -15.36
C ASN A 25 2.21 -19.24 -14.42
N LEU A 26 1.78 -20.06 -13.45
CA LEU A 26 2.63 -20.78 -12.50
C LEU A 26 2.93 -22.22 -12.95
N LEU A 27 2.63 -22.58 -14.21
CA LEU A 27 2.93 -23.91 -14.76
C LEU A 27 4.44 -24.17 -14.89
N SER A 28 5.26 -23.13 -14.93
CA SER A 28 6.73 -23.22 -14.93
C SER A 28 7.40 -21.92 -14.53
N GLU A 29 8.68 -21.99 -14.14
CA GLU A 29 9.50 -20.80 -13.90
C GLU A 29 9.63 -19.91 -15.14
N GLN A 30 9.75 -20.52 -16.33
CA GLN A 30 9.82 -19.77 -17.59
C GLN A 30 8.54 -18.98 -17.85
N ALA A 31 7.36 -19.58 -17.62
CA ALA A 31 6.08 -18.89 -17.74
C ALA A 31 5.98 -17.70 -16.76
N ALA A 32 6.41 -17.89 -15.51
CA ALA A 32 6.43 -16.83 -14.52
C ALA A 32 7.39 -15.68 -14.90
N ARG A 33 8.55 -15.97 -15.51
CA ARG A 33 9.53 -14.95 -15.94
C ARG A 33 9.06 -14.09 -17.12
N VAL A 34 8.21 -14.64 -18.00
CA VAL A 34 7.66 -13.87 -19.14
C VAL A 34 6.28 -13.30 -18.87
N TRP A 35 5.69 -13.62 -17.72
CA TRP A 35 4.40 -13.10 -17.31
C TRP A 35 4.43 -11.56 -17.25
N THR A 36 3.32 -10.97 -17.69
CA THR A 36 3.05 -9.54 -17.61
C THR A 36 1.65 -9.39 -17.03
N PRO A 37 1.44 -8.51 -16.03
CA PRO A 37 0.12 -8.31 -15.47
C PRO A 37 -0.84 -7.75 -16.52
N PRO A 38 -2.13 -8.15 -16.52
CA PRO A 38 -3.10 -7.71 -17.52
C PRO A 38 -3.28 -6.19 -17.49
N GLU A 39 -3.60 -5.60 -18.65
CA GLU A 39 -3.95 -4.17 -18.75
C GLU A 39 -5.44 -3.91 -18.48
N THR A 40 -6.32 -4.89 -18.75
CA THR A 40 -7.78 -4.76 -18.56
C THR A 40 -8.37 -5.99 -17.86
N PRO A 41 -9.11 -5.83 -16.74
CA PRO A 41 -9.21 -4.59 -15.94
C PRO A 41 -7.89 -4.27 -15.22
N GLY A 42 -6.98 -5.26 -15.10
CA GLY A 42 -5.68 -5.11 -14.44
C GLY A 42 -5.83 -4.58 -13.02
N ALA A 43 -4.88 -3.75 -12.61
CA ALA A 43 -4.94 -3.03 -11.34
C ALA A 43 -5.85 -1.79 -11.38
N GLY A 44 -6.58 -1.58 -12.49
CA GLY A 44 -7.23 -0.31 -12.81
C GLY A 44 -6.23 0.75 -13.28
N GLY A 45 -6.75 1.94 -13.64
CA GLY A 45 -5.91 3.09 -13.99
C GLY A 45 -5.32 3.07 -15.41
N HIS A 46 -4.48 4.05 -15.68
CA HIS A 46 -3.87 4.29 -16.98
C HIS A 46 -2.93 3.13 -17.37
N ARG A 47 -3.30 2.42 -18.46
CA ARG A 47 -2.63 1.19 -18.94
C ARG A 47 -2.66 0.06 -17.91
N GLY A 48 -3.73 0.00 -17.12
CA GLY A 48 -3.99 -1.08 -16.15
C GLY A 48 -3.07 -1.09 -14.95
N ARG A 49 -2.43 0.04 -14.63
CA ARG A 49 -1.61 0.21 -13.43
C ARG A 49 -2.13 1.33 -12.55
N TYR A 50 -2.20 1.03 -11.27
CA TYR A 50 -2.59 1.96 -10.23
C TYR A 50 -1.75 1.68 -8.99
N LEU A 51 -0.94 2.65 -8.58
CA LEU A 51 0.22 2.40 -7.72
C LEU A 51 -0.13 1.75 -6.37
N TRP A 52 -1.27 2.10 -5.79
CA TRP A 52 -1.76 1.50 -4.53
C TRP A 52 -2.19 0.05 -4.71
N THR A 53 -2.99 -0.21 -5.74
CA THR A 53 -3.43 -1.57 -6.08
C THR A 53 -2.22 -2.47 -6.33
N ASP A 54 -1.25 -1.96 -7.09
CA ASP A 54 -0.02 -2.71 -7.41
C ASP A 54 0.90 -2.91 -6.21
N ALA A 55 0.97 -1.96 -5.26
CA ALA A 55 1.69 -2.17 -4.01
C ALA A 55 1.10 -3.33 -3.21
N PHE A 56 -0.24 -3.37 -3.06
CA PHE A 56 -0.94 -4.52 -2.47
C PHE A 56 -0.70 -5.81 -3.28
N GLY A 57 -0.71 -5.74 -4.62
CA GLY A 57 -0.43 -6.89 -5.48
C GLY A 57 0.94 -7.52 -5.22
N VAL A 58 1.99 -6.72 -5.12
CA VAL A 58 3.35 -7.19 -4.77
C VAL A 58 3.34 -7.89 -3.41
N ILE A 59 2.74 -7.27 -2.40
CA ILE A 59 2.67 -7.82 -1.03
C ILE A 59 1.81 -9.11 -1.01
N ASN A 60 0.77 -9.18 -1.82
CA ASN A 60 -0.07 -10.37 -1.95
C ASN A 60 0.68 -11.53 -2.61
N PHE A 61 1.49 -11.26 -3.64
CA PHE A 61 2.35 -12.29 -4.23
C PHE A 61 3.43 -12.79 -3.26
N ILE A 62 4.03 -11.90 -2.47
CA ILE A 62 4.96 -12.30 -1.41
C ILE A 62 4.26 -13.20 -0.38
N THR A 63 3.06 -12.83 0.03
CA THR A 63 2.23 -13.61 0.95
C THR A 63 1.91 -14.99 0.38
N LEU A 64 1.43 -15.06 -0.88
CA LEU A 64 1.17 -16.31 -1.58
C LEU A 64 2.41 -17.20 -1.67
N SER A 65 3.58 -16.63 -1.93
CA SER A 65 4.81 -17.40 -1.99
C SER A 65 5.08 -18.14 -0.68
N LYS A 66 4.92 -17.46 0.46
CA LYS A 66 5.14 -18.04 1.79
C LYS A 66 4.04 -19.02 2.18
N GLU A 67 2.78 -18.67 1.99
CA GLU A 67 1.62 -19.51 2.37
C GLU A 67 1.51 -20.80 1.52
N THR A 68 2.02 -20.79 0.29
CA THR A 68 1.99 -21.96 -0.61
C THR A 68 3.35 -22.64 -0.77
N CYS A 69 4.41 -22.10 -0.16
CA CYS A 69 5.79 -22.50 -0.37
C CYS A 69 6.23 -22.50 -1.85
N SER A 70 5.61 -21.68 -2.70
CA SER A 70 5.91 -21.62 -4.14
C SER A 70 6.74 -20.38 -4.47
N PRO A 71 8.01 -20.53 -4.89
CA PRO A 71 8.89 -19.38 -5.22
C PRO A 71 8.45 -18.65 -6.49
N LEU A 72 7.58 -19.27 -7.29
CA LEU A 72 7.08 -18.68 -8.53
C LEU A 72 6.28 -17.39 -8.29
N TYR A 73 5.60 -17.26 -7.15
CA TYR A 73 4.91 -16.01 -6.80
C TYR A 73 5.90 -14.86 -6.55
N LEU A 74 7.10 -15.11 -6.03
CA LEU A 74 8.13 -14.06 -5.95
C LEU A 74 8.58 -13.64 -7.34
N THR A 75 8.68 -14.56 -8.30
CA THR A 75 8.94 -14.20 -9.71
C THR A 75 7.85 -13.29 -10.25
N LEU A 76 6.58 -13.56 -9.96
CA LEU A 76 5.48 -12.67 -10.35
C LEU A 76 5.55 -11.30 -9.66
N ALA A 77 5.88 -11.26 -8.36
CA ALA A 77 6.09 -10.00 -7.64
C ALA A 77 7.17 -9.14 -8.30
N LYS A 78 8.31 -9.74 -8.70
CA LYS A 78 9.39 -9.06 -9.42
C LYS A 78 8.93 -8.53 -10.77
N ARG A 79 8.20 -9.34 -11.55
CA ARG A 79 7.61 -8.94 -12.83
C ARG A 79 6.60 -7.81 -12.69
N LEU A 80 5.81 -7.80 -11.61
CA LEU A 80 4.90 -6.71 -11.32
C LEU A 80 5.67 -5.42 -11.04
N VAL A 81 6.71 -5.45 -10.20
CA VAL A 81 7.60 -4.30 -9.94
C VAL A 81 8.21 -3.76 -11.22
N GLU A 82 8.80 -4.62 -12.05
CA GLU A 82 9.36 -4.23 -13.36
C GLU A 82 8.31 -3.57 -14.25
N THR A 83 7.09 -4.11 -14.28
CA THR A 83 6.02 -3.57 -15.12
C THR A 83 5.51 -2.22 -14.61
N VAL A 84 5.38 -2.06 -13.29
CA VAL A 84 5.02 -0.78 -12.67
C VAL A 84 6.06 0.28 -12.98
N HIS A 85 7.36 -0.01 -12.83
CA HIS A 85 8.42 0.95 -13.15
C HIS A 85 8.42 1.31 -14.64
N ASN A 86 8.18 0.33 -15.53
CA ASN A 86 8.12 0.57 -16.97
C ASN A 86 6.91 1.39 -17.44
N ILE A 87 5.82 1.40 -16.68
CA ILE A 87 4.59 2.14 -17.02
C ILE A 87 4.53 3.46 -16.24
N LEU A 88 4.57 3.39 -14.90
CA LEU A 88 4.39 4.52 -14.00
C LEU A 88 5.67 5.33 -13.77
N GLY A 89 6.86 4.77 -14.05
CA GLY A 89 8.15 5.49 -14.08
C GLY A 89 8.47 6.16 -15.42
N LYS A 90 7.52 6.16 -16.36
CA LYS A 90 7.62 6.80 -17.68
C LYS A 90 6.56 7.87 -17.87
N THR A 91 6.77 8.74 -18.87
CA THR A 91 5.75 9.64 -19.40
C THR A 91 4.50 8.86 -19.82
N ARG A 92 3.34 9.52 -19.88
CA ARG A 92 2.05 8.85 -20.14
C ARG A 92 2.00 8.15 -21.50
N ASP A 93 2.62 8.74 -22.51
CA ASP A 93 2.80 8.15 -23.85
C ASP A 93 3.83 6.99 -23.88
N GLY A 94 4.56 6.77 -22.78
CA GLY A 94 5.54 5.71 -22.62
C GLY A 94 6.85 5.93 -23.37
N THR A 95 7.07 7.13 -23.94
CA THR A 95 8.21 7.41 -24.83
C THR A 95 9.48 7.77 -24.07
N ALA A 96 9.37 8.33 -22.86
CA ALA A 96 10.50 8.76 -22.06
C ALA A 96 10.38 8.32 -20.59
N GLN A 97 11.51 8.22 -19.89
CA GLN A 97 11.51 8.15 -18.43
C GLN A 97 11.00 9.48 -17.84
N LEU A 98 10.51 9.45 -16.60
CA LEU A 98 10.19 10.69 -15.89
C LEU A 98 11.46 11.56 -15.71
N PRO A 99 11.33 12.91 -15.64
CA PRO A 99 12.47 13.79 -15.43
C PRO A 99 13.33 13.35 -14.24
N HIS A 100 14.65 13.52 -14.34
CA HIS A 100 15.66 13.09 -13.35
C HIS A 100 15.93 11.57 -13.26
N ALA A 101 15.07 10.70 -13.81
CA ALA A 101 15.36 9.28 -13.88
C ALA A 101 16.43 8.95 -14.93
N THR A 102 17.20 7.90 -14.68
CA THR A 102 18.16 7.31 -15.63
C THR A 102 18.01 5.79 -15.65
N GLU A 103 18.72 5.07 -16.52
CA GLU A 103 18.74 3.61 -16.49
C GLU A 103 19.31 3.05 -15.18
N ALA A 104 20.37 3.67 -14.65
CA ALA A 104 20.99 3.27 -13.39
C ALA A 104 20.18 3.70 -12.16
N GLU A 105 19.43 4.80 -12.28
CA GLU A 105 18.64 5.37 -11.19
C GLU A 105 17.19 5.63 -11.65
N PRO A 106 16.41 4.55 -11.85
CA PRO A 106 15.11 4.62 -12.53
C PRO A 106 14.01 5.32 -11.72
N LEU A 107 14.17 5.45 -10.40
CA LEU A 107 13.19 6.04 -9.50
C LEU A 107 13.54 7.46 -9.04
N LYS A 108 14.62 8.06 -9.58
CA LYS A 108 14.95 9.47 -9.33
C LYS A 108 13.89 10.45 -9.84
N GLY A 109 13.09 10.04 -10.82
CA GLY A 109 11.96 10.81 -11.30
C GLY A 109 10.66 10.58 -10.53
N GLY A 110 10.68 9.74 -9.48
CA GLY A 110 9.48 9.33 -8.79
C GLY A 110 8.64 8.32 -9.57
N LEU A 111 7.36 8.21 -9.24
CA LEU A 111 6.38 7.38 -9.96
C LEU A 111 5.05 8.10 -10.06
N ARG A 112 4.43 8.02 -11.23
CA ARG A 112 3.03 8.44 -11.41
C ARG A 112 2.10 7.53 -10.60
N ILE A 113 0.96 8.06 -10.17
CA ILE A 113 -0.08 7.27 -9.49
C ILE A 113 -0.82 6.34 -10.45
N GLY A 114 -0.98 6.73 -11.72
CA GLY A 114 -1.67 5.93 -12.74
C GLY A 114 -3.16 6.26 -12.88
N LYS A 115 -3.61 7.47 -12.55
CA LYS A 115 -4.99 7.91 -12.84
C LYS A 115 -5.23 8.00 -14.36
N VAL A 116 -6.46 7.70 -14.78
CA VAL A 116 -6.87 7.75 -16.20
C VAL A 116 -6.83 9.19 -16.71
N ASP A 117 -7.35 10.15 -15.95
CA ASP A 117 -7.25 11.57 -16.27
C ASP A 117 -5.83 12.08 -16.06
N ALA A 118 -5.30 12.83 -17.04
CA ALA A 118 -3.93 13.34 -16.98
C ALA A 118 -3.76 14.51 -16.01
N ASP A 119 -4.75 15.40 -15.96
CA ASP A 119 -4.67 16.71 -15.30
C ASP A 119 -5.76 16.89 -14.24
N GLY A 120 -5.59 17.91 -13.40
CA GLY A 120 -6.54 18.30 -12.36
C GLY A 120 -6.17 17.80 -10.96
N SER A 121 -6.96 18.21 -9.97
CA SER A 121 -6.71 17.85 -8.56
C SER A 121 -6.83 16.35 -8.32
N ASP A 122 -7.70 15.65 -9.05
CA ASP A 122 -7.88 14.18 -8.99
C ASP A 122 -7.27 13.41 -10.19
N GLY A 123 -6.58 14.12 -11.09
CA GLY A 123 -5.87 13.50 -12.22
C GLY A 123 -4.57 12.80 -11.80
N ASP A 124 -3.76 12.43 -12.78
CA ASP A 124 -2.45 11.84 -12.56
C ASP A 124 -1.50 12.83 -11.85
N GLY A 125 -0.34 12.31 -11.42
CA GLY A 125 0.60 13.05 -10.59
C GLY A 125 1.37 12.11 -9.69
N GLN A 126 2.11 12.67 -8.76
CA GLN A 126 2.75 11.89 -7.70
C GLN A 126 2.08 12.20 -6.37
N TYR A 127 1.73 11.15 -5.64
CA TYR A 127 1.02 11.23 -4.36
C TYR A 127 1.86 10.58 -3.27
N HIS A 128 2.09 11.29 -2.18
CA HIS A 128 3.03 10.86 -1.13
C HIS A 128 2.68 9.49 -0.52
N HIS A 129 1.43 9.30 -0.10
CA HIS A 129 0.99 8.05 0.54
C HIS A 129 1.02 6.83 -0.42
N TYR A 130 0.79 7.05 -1.71
CA TYR A 130 0.93 5.99 -2.72
C TYR A 130 2.39 5.58 -2.90
N LEU A 131 3.28 6.57 -2.98
CA LEU A 131 4.72 6.34 -3.11
C LEU A 131 5.29 5.64 -1.88
N THR A 132 4.88 6.03 -0.66
CA THR A 132 5.33 5.39 0.58
C THR A 132 4.82 3.95 0.72
N LEU A 133 3.58 3.66 0.31
CA LEU A 133 3.11 2.28 0.26
C LEU A 133 3.88 1.43 -0.77
N TRP A 134 4.23 2.02 -1.92
CA TRP A 134 5.08 1.35 -2.90
C TRP A 134 6.49 1.08 -2.38
N MET A 135 7.10 2.04 -1.68
CA MET A 135 8.38 1.84 -0.98
C MET A 135 8.30 0.68 0.01
N PHE A 136 7.21 0.59 0.79
CA PHE A 136 6.98 -0.54 1.68
C PHE A 136 6.90 -1.88 0.93
N ALA A 137 6.19 -1.94 -0.19
CA ALA A 137 6.11 -3.14 -1.02
C ALA A 137 7.49 -3.57 -1.57
N LEU A 138 8.31 -2.62 -2.02
CA LEU A 138 9.69 -2.87 -2.45
C LEU A 138 10.58 -3.37 -1.29
N ASN A 139 10.44 -2.79 -0.11
CA ASN A 139 11.13 -3.24 1.10
C ASN A 139 10.76 -4.68 1.47
N CYS A 140 9.47 -5.01 1.46
CA CYS A 140 9.00 -6.38 1.67
C CYS A 140 9.56 -7.34 0.61
N LEU A 141 9.63 -6.92 -0.65
CA LEU A 141 10.22 -7.74 -1.70
C LEU A 141 11.72 -7.98 -1.47
N ALA A 142 12.46 -6.97 -0.98
CA ALA A 142 13.87 -7.12 -0.61
C ALA A 142 14.05 -8.21 0.45
N LEU A 143 13.30 -8.12 1.55
CA LEU A 143 13.34 -9.09 2.64
C LEU A 143 12.93 -10.50 2.17
N ALA A 144 11.83 -10.62 1.42
CA ALA A 144 11.31 -11.90 0.96
C ALA A 144 12.24 -12.62 -0.04
N THR A 145 13.03 -11.87 -0.81
CA THR A 145 13.94 -12.43 -1.84
C THR A 145 15.38 -12.51 -1.38
N GLY A 146 15.77 -11.81 -0.32
CA GLY A 146 17.17 -11.60 0.06
C GLY A 146 17.92 -10.67 -0.90
N GLU A 147 17.24 -9.93 -1.79
CA GLU A 147 17.88 -9.06 -2.77
C GLU A 147 17.80 -7.59 -2.34
N ALA A 148 18.92 -7.07 -1.79
CA ALA A 148 19.05 -5.69 -1.30
C ALA A 148 18.61 -4.62 -2.31
N LYS A 149 18.75 -4.89 -3.62
CA LYS A 149 18.40 -3.98 -4.72
C LYS A 149 16.98 -3.41 -4.62
N TYR A 150 16.02 -4.19 -4.11
CA TYR A 150 14.63 -3.69 -3.99
C TYR A 150 14.50 -2.64 -2.88
N ASN A 151 15.21 -2.79 -1.77
CA ASN A 151 15.26 -1.75 -0.74
C ASN A 151 16.08 -0.54 -1.21
N GLN A 152 17.16 -0.75 -1.96
CA GLN A 152 17.93 0.34 -2.58
C GLN A 152 17.04 1.17 -3.53
N LEU A 153 16.15 0.54 -4.31
CA LEU A 153 15.16 1.24 -5.12
C LEU A 153 14.16 2.03 -4.26
N ALA A 154 13.67 1.45 -3.16
CA ALA A 154 12.79 2.15 -2.22
C ALA A 154 13.47 3.40 -1.60
N VAL A 155 14.73 3.27 -1.18
CA VAL A 155 15.55 4.38 -0.65
C VAL A 155 15.83 5.44 -1.73
N GLN A 156 16.10 5.02 -2.96
CA GLN A 156 16.27 5.94 -4.10
C GLN A 156 14.99 6.76 -4.32
N LEU A 157 13.83 6.11 -4.33
CA LEU A 157 12.54 6.78 -4.46
C LEU A 157 12.28 7.73 -3.29
N ALA A 158 12.58 7.30 -2.07
CA ALA A 158 12.41 8.12 -0.86
C ALA A 158 13.21 9.43 -0.97
N LYS A 159 14.51 9.35 -1.24
CA LYS A 159 15.38 10.51 -1.41
C LYS A 159 14.93 11.43 -2.54
N ALA A 160 14.51 10.85 -3.65
CA ALA A 160 14.10 11.61 -4.83
C ALA A 160 12.88 12.48 -4.55
N ILE A 161 11.87 11.92 -3.90
CA ILE A 161 10.57 12.59 -3.74
C ILE A 161 10.48 13.46 -2.48
N HIS A 162 11.24 13.13 -1.43
CA HIS A 162 11.19 13.82 -0.13
C HIS A 162 11.26 15.36 -0.22
N PRO A 163 12.23 15.99 -0.91
CA PRO A 163 12.33 17.45 -0.96
C PRO A 163 11.17 18.14 -1.72
N HIS A 164 10.38 17.38 -2.48
CA HIS A 164 9.22 17.90 -3.22
C HIS A 164 7.92 17.78 -2.41
N PHE A 165 7.86 16.84 -1.46
CA PHE A 165 6.71 16.66 -0.58
C PHE A 165 6.87 17.34 0.78
N VAL A 166 8.10 17.47 1.30
CA VAL A 166 8.41 18.15 2.55
C VAL A 166 9.07 19.50 2.26
N LEU A 167 8.25 20.55 2.25
CA LEU A 167 8.69 21.92 1.90
C LEU A 167 9.02 22.72 3.16
N HIS A 168 10.04 23.57 3.09
CA HIS A 168 10.39 24.49 4.18
C HIS A 168 9.85 25.90 3.91
N ILE A 169 8.80 26.29 4.63
CA ILE A 169 8.20 27.63 4.52
C ILE A 169 8.44 28.37 5.84
N ASN A 170 9.16 29.50 5.79
CA ASN A 170 9.54 30.29 6.97
C ASN A 170 10.23 29.46 8.06
N GLY A 171 11.12 28.54 7.64
CA GLY A 171 11.87 27.66 8.54
C GLY A 171 11.03 26.53 9.17
N LYS A 172 9.78 26.33 8.74
CA LYS A 172 8.93 25.23 9.20
C LYS A 172 8.67 24.25 8.05
N ALA A 173 8.95 22.98 8.28
CA ALA A 173 8.57 21.92 7.34
C ALA A 173 7.04 21.92 7.14
N ARG A 174 6.55 21.65 5.94
CA ARG A 174 5.13 21.49 5.63
C ARG A 174 5.02 20.43 4.56
N MET A 175 4.07 19.53 4.72
CA MET A 175 3.79 18.54 3.71
C MET A 175 2.74 19.01 2.71
N VAL A 176 2.89 18.52 1.49
CA VAL A 176 1.88 18.61 0.42
C VAL A 176 1.42 17.21 0.05
N TRP A 177 0.21 17.09 -0.46
CA TRP A 177 -0.43 15.80 -0.71
C TRP A 177 -0.09 15.27 -2.11
N LYS A 178 -0.02 16.19 -3.09
CA LYS A 178 0.16 15.87 -4.50
C LYS A 178 1.06 16.88 -5.20
N ILE A 179 1.99 16.36 -6.01
CA ILE A 179 2.84 17.13 -6.92
C ILE A 179 2.66 16.65 -8.37
N SER A 180 3.11 17.47 -9.33
CA SER A 180 3.11 17.13 -10.75
C SER A 180 4.02 15.93 -11.05
N THR A 181 3.78 15.27 -12.19
CA THR A 181 4.52 14.06 -12.58
C THR A 181 6.02 14.31 -12.78
N ASP A 182 6.40 15.55 -13.14
CA ASP A 182 7.77 16.03 -13.26
C ASP A 182 8.37 16.59 -11.95
N MET A 183 7.60 16.56 -10.85
CA MET A 183 7.95 17.10 -9.53
C MET A 183 8.23 18.61 -9.47
N GLN A 184 7.85 19.38 -10.49
CA GLN A 184 8.11 20.83 -10.55
C GLN A 184 7.06 21.68 -9.82
N HIS A 185 5.84 21.17 -9.66
CA HIS A 185 4.72 21.95 -9.14
C HIS A 185 3.93 21.21 -8.06
N VAL A 186 3.54 21.94 -7.02
CA VAL A 186 2.55 21.46 -6.05
C VAL A 186 1.17 21.57 -6.69
N LEU A 187 0.46 20.44 -6.80
CA LEU A 187 -0.89 20.39 -7.35
C LEU A 187 -1.95 20.45 -6.26
N VAL A 188 -1.69 19.84 -5.09
CA VAL A 188 -2.58 19.94 -3.93
C VAL A 188 -1.76 20.28 -2.67
N PRO A 189 -1.86 21.52 -2.16
CA PRO A 189 -1.02 22.02 -1.06
C PRO A 189 -1.53 21.65 0.35
N SER A 190 -2.58 20.83 0.45
CA SER A 190 -2.99 20.22 1.71
C SER A 190 -2.12 19.02 2.05
N GLU A 191 -2.26 18.48 3.24
CA GLU A 191 -1.56 17.28 3.72
C GLU A 191 -2.60 16.21 4.00
N GLY A 192 -2.35 14.96 3.58
CA GLY A 192 -3.19 13.83 3.98
C GLY A 192 -3.04 13.53 5.47
N HIS A 193 -4.11 13.05 6.09
CA HIS A 193 -4.17 12.84 7.54
C HIS A 193 -3.01 12.02 8.10
N LEU A 194 -2.58 10.99 7.37
CA LEU A 194 -1.54 10.05 7.79
C LEU A 194 -0.22 10.20 7.04
N ASP A 195 -0.08 11.16 6.12
CA ASP A 195 1.06 11.24 5.20
C ASP A 195 2.40 11.32 5.96
N ALA A 196 2.49 12.22 6.95
CA ALA A 196 3.69 12.39 7.76
C ALA A 196 4.00 11.15 8.61
N ALA A 197 2.98 10.53 9.21
CA ALA A 197 3.15 9.34 10.04
C ALA A 197 3.58 8.12 9.20
N THR A 198 3.03 7.98 7.99
CA THR A 198 3.37 6.91 7.04
C THR A 198 4.79 7.09 6.54
N GLY A 199 5.16 8.31 6.16
CA GLY A 199 6.55 8.64 5.80
C GLY A 199 7.53 8.29 6.92
N PHE A 200 7.22 8.69 8.17
CA PHE A 200 8.05 8.39 9.34
C PHE A 200 8.27 6.89 9.52
N VAL A 201 7.20 6.10 9.51
CA VAL A 201 7.25 4.65 9.73
C VAL A 201 7.99 3.96 8.58
N VAL A 202 7.59 4.22 7.34
CA VAL A 202 8.17 3.55 6.17
C VAL A 202 9.66 3.86 6.04
N TYR A 203 10.08 5.13 6.21
CA TYR A 203 11.50 5.48 6.06
C TYR A 203 12.37 4.81 7.12
N ARG A 204 11.86 4.65 8.35
CA ARG A 204 12.54 3.86 9.38
C ARG A 204 12.65 2.38 9.01
N LEU A 205 11.63 1.79 8.40
CA LEU A 205 11.70 0.42 7.90
C LEU A 205 12.74 0.28 6.77
N LEU A 206 12.78 1.22 5.83
CA LEU A 206 13.78 1.22 4.75
C LEU A 206 15.21 1.34 5.30
N GLN A 207 15.42 2.21 6.30
CA GLN A 207 16.69 2.39 7.00
C GLN A 207 17.13 1.10 7.70
N ALA A 208 16.23 0.47 8.47
CA ALA A 208 16.53 -0.79 9.16
C ALA A 208 16.86 -1.93 8.17
N THR A 209 16.15 -2.03 7.05
CA THR A 209 16.45 -3.01 6.01
C THR A 209 17.77 -2.72 5.31
N ALA A 210 18.11 -1.44 5.10
CA ALA A 210 19.41 -1.07 4.53
C ALA A 210 20.56 -1.52 5.45
N GLU A 211 20.44 -1.27 6.76
CA GLU A 211 21.39 -1.74 7.78
C GLU A 211 21.47 -3.27 7.86
N HIS A 212 20.36 -3.97 7.63
CA HIS A 212 20.34 -5.43 7.59
C HIS A 212 21.15 -6.01 6.43
N PHE A 213 21.02 -5.44 5.22
CA PHE A 213 21.72 -5.92 4.03
C PHE A 213 23.16 -5.40 3.90
N GLU A 214 23.44 -4.20 4.40
CA GLU A 214 24.73 -3.55 4.28
C GLU A 214 25.14 -2.95 5.63
N ALA A 215 26.37 -3.24 6.08
CA ALA A 215 26.99 -2.53 7.22
C ALA A 215 27.50 -1.13 6.80
N GLY A 216 26.64 -0.35 6.13
CA GLY A 216 26.95 0.95 5.53
C GLY A 216 26.50 2.15 6.37
N PRO A 217 26.76 3.39 5.91
CA PRO A 217 26.31 4.61 6.58
C PRO A 217 24.77 4.73 6.57
N THR A 218 24.21 5.48 7.52
CA THR A 218 22.78 5.81 7.58
C THR A 218 22.31 6.44 6.26
N VAL A 219 21.22 5.93 5.68
CA VAL A 219 20.77 6.32 4.34
C VAL A 219 19.65 7.35 4.34
N LEU A 220 18.80 7.40 5.38
CA LEU A 220 17.60 8.27 5.44
C LEU A 220 17.50 9.08 6.75
N GLU A 221 18.61 9.27 7.46
CA GLU A 221 18.63 9.89 8.79
C GLU A 221 18.01 11.31 8.79
N ALA A 222 18.35 12.12 7.79
CA ALA A 222 17.84 13.49 7.68
C ALA A 222 16.33 13.51 7.39
N GLU A 223 15.87 12.70 6.44
CA GLU A 223 14.47 12.59 6.06
C GLU A 223 13.60 12.07 7.20
N ILE A 224 14.09 11.07 7.95
CA ILE A 224 13.42 10.53 9.14
C ILE A 224 13.29 11.62 10.22
N ALA A 225 14.35 12.41 10.45
CA ALA A 225 14.30 13.52 11.42
C ALA A 225 13.26 14.58 11.04
N GLU A 226 13.12 14.91 9.75
CA GLU A 226 12.10 15.83 9.27
C GLU A 226 10.67 15.30 9.46
N TYR A 227 10.42 14.02 9.14
CA TYR A 227 9.12 13.40 9.45
C TYR A 227 8.83 13.39 10.94
N GLN A 228 9.84 13.12 11.77
CA GLN A 228 9.67 13.15 13.22
C GLN A 228 9.22 14.54 13.70
N GLN A 229 9.80 15.61 13.15
CA GLN A 229 9.36 16.99 13.45
C GLN A 229 7.93 17.28 13.00
N LEU A 230 7.48 16.70 11.88
CA LEU A 230 6.11 16.85 11.37
C LEU A 230 5.11 16.12 12.26
N VAL A 231 5.41 14.86 12.59
CA VAL A 231 4.59 13.95 13.39
C VAL A 231 4.43 14.45 14.84
N ASN A 232 5.48 15.04 15.43
CA ASN A 232 5.46 15.57 16.79
C ASN A 232 4.67 16.87 16.96
N ARG A 233 4.10 17.43 15.89
CA ARG A 233 3.26 18.63 16.00
C ARG A 233 1.93 18.30 16.63
N GLN A 234 1.47 19.18 17.50
CA GLN A 234 0.20 19.03 18.18
C GLN A 234 -0.95 18.79 17.18
N GLY A 235 -1.70 17.72 17.40
CA GLY A 235 -2.87 17.35 16.58
C GLY A 235 -2.55 16.61 15.28
N LYS A 236 -1.28 16.30 14.97
CA LYS A 236 -0.93 15.56 13.74
C LYS A 236 -1.09 14.04 13.83
N LEU A 237 -0.90 13.46 15.01
CA LEU A 237 -1.19 12.05 15.28
C LEU A 237 -2.56 11.93 15.95
N GLN A 238 -3.63 12.08 15.17
CA GLN A 238 -4.99 11.86 15.65
C GLN A 238 -5.60 10.62 15.02
N VAL A 239 -6.47 9.94 15.78
CA VAL A 239 -7.24 8.81 15.24
C VAL A 239 -8.29 9.33 14.27
N SER A 240 -8.47 8.61 13.16
CA SER A 240 -9.47 8.92 12.14
C SER A 240 -10.72 8.05 12.31
N ASN A 241 -11.89 8.63 12.05
CA ASN A 241 -13.14 7.88 11.87
C ASN A 241 -13.29 7.35 10.44
N ASP A 242 -12.38 7.74 9.56
CA ASP A 242 -12.29 7.22 8.22
C ASP A 242 -11.78 5.77 8.25
N LEU A 243 -12.51 4.84 7.65
CA LEU A 243 -12.19 3.42 7.75
C LEU A 243 -10.84 3.06 7.11
N LEU A 244 -10.47 3.71 6.00
CA LEU A 244 -9.18 3.45 5.40
C LEU A 244 -8.06 3.97 6.29
N ASP A 245 -8.15 5.23 6.73
CA ASP A 245 -7.13 5.82 7.60
C ASP A 245 -7.04 5.08 8.95
N LEU A 246 -8.17 4.66 9.51
CA LEU A 246 -8.20 3.87 10.75
C LEU A 246 -7.38 2.59 10.60
N GLY A 247 -7.59 1.87 9.50
CA GLY A 247 -6.85 0.66 9.17
C GLY A 247 -5.36 0.90 8.91
N MET A 248 -5.04 1.88 8.06
CA MET A 248 -3.66 2.22 7.75
C MET A 248 -2.92 2.76 8.98
N GLY A 249 -3.61 3.50 9.86
CA GLY A 249 -3.11 3.94 11.16
C GLY A 249 -2.72 2.78 12.07
N LEU A 250 -3.61 1.81 12.25
CA LEU A 250 -3.34 0.58 13.01
C LEU A 250 -2.17 -0.21 12.40
N TRP A 251 -2.15 -0.34 11.07
CA TRP A 251 -1.04 -0.98 10.35
C TRP A 251 0.28 -0.19 10.48
N MET A 252 0.31 1.12 10.63
CA MET A 252 1.58 1.79 10.91
C MET A 252 2.03 1.57 12.35
N CYS A 253 1.10 1.71 13.30
CA CYS A 253 1.41 1.60 14.72
C CYS A 253 1.94 0.22 15.10
N HIS A 254 1.54 -0.85 14.39
CA HIS A 254 1.94 -2.20 14.76
C HIS A 254 3.45 -2.51 14.58
N PHE A 255 4.17 -1.71 13.80
CA PHE A 255 5.63 -1.87 13.65
C PHE A 255 6.42 -1.36 14.86
N PHE A 256 5.86 -0.41 15.62
CA PHE A 256 6.54 0.28 16.71
C PHE A 256 5.71 0.26 18.00
N ARG A 257 4.99 -0.84 18.28
CA ARG A 257 4.04 -0.95 19.41
C ARG A 257 4.63 -0.65 20.79
N ASP A 258 5.95 -0.76 20.93
CA ASP A 258 6.68 -0.48 22.16
C ASP A 258 6.97 1.03 22.36
N GLU A 259 6.72 1.85 21.34
CA GLU A 259 6.83 3.31 21.42
C GLU A 259 5.50 3.93 21.85
N GLY A 260 5.53 4.81 22.86
CA GLY A 260 4.32 5.34 23.49
C GLY A 260 3.34 6.05 22.54
N TRP A 261 3.83 6.67 21.45
CA TRP A 261 2.96 7.29 20.45
C TRP A 261 2.14 6.24 19.69
N ALA A 262 2.77 5.13 19.28
CA ALA A 262 2.14 4.06 18.53
C ALA A 262 1.17 3.27 19.41
N THR A 263 1.55 3.00 20.66
CA THR A 263 0.65 2.40 21.66
C THR A 263 -0.59 3.28 21.86
N SER A 264 -0.41 4.59 22.04
CA SER A 264 -1.51 5.52 22.30
C SER A 264 -2.47 5.61 21.11
N VAL A 265 -1.94 5.85 19.90
CA VAL A 265 -2.76 5.96 18.68
C VAL A 265 -3.43 4.64 18.37
N GLY A 266 -2.72 3.52 18.49
CA GLY A 266 -3.24 2.19 18.23
C GLY A 266 -4.38 1.80 19.18
N ASN A 267 -4.23 2.05 20.49
CA ASN A 267 -5.29 1.77 21.47
C ASN A 267 -6.54 2.62 21.24
N GLN A 268 -6.38 3.92 20.98
CA GLN A 268 -7.52 4.80 20.62
C GLN A 268 -8.18 4.36 19.31
N SER A 269 -7.39 3.88 18.34
CA SER A 269 -7.90 3.35 17.08
C SER A 269 -8.69 2.06 17.28
N LEU A 270 -8.28 1.19 18.21
CA LEU A 270 -9.06 0.00 18.58
C LEU A 270 -10.42 0.38 19.19
N GLU A 271 -10.49 1.40 20.04
CA GLU A 271 -11.75 1.90 20.61
C GLU A 271 -12.68 2.45 19.52
N VAL A 272 -12.15 3.26 18.61
CA VAL A 272 -12.90 3.78 17.45
C VAL A 272 -13.38 2.62 16.57
N ALA A 273 -12.52 1.63 16.28
CA ALA A 273 -12.86 0.45 15.49
C ALA A 273 -14.06 -0.32 16.06
N ARG A 274 -14.11 -0.50 17.39
CA ARG A 274 -15.28 -1.14 18.05
C ARG A 274 -16.56 -0.36 17.84
N SER A 275 -16.49 0.97 17.88
CA SER A 275 -17.66 1.83 17.67
C SER A 275 -18.12 1.86 16.22
N VAL A 276 -17.21 1.96 15.25
CA VAL A 276 -17.58 2.07 13.83
C VAL A 276 -18.00 0.72 13.23
N LEU A 277 -17.46 -0.38 13.76
CA LEU A 277 -17.85 -1.76 13.41
C LEU A 277 -18.90 -2.32 14.38
N ASP A 278 -19.68 -1.46 15.03
CA ASP A 278 -20.86 -1.89 15.76
C ASP A 278 -21.86 -2.55 14.80
N GLU A 279 -22.30 -3.77 15.09
CA GLU A 279 -23.31 -4.50 14.30
C GLU A 279 -24.62 -3.72 14.18
N LYS A 280 -24.96 -2.90 15.19
CA LYS A 280 -26.11 -1.98 15.19
C LYS A 280 -25.73 -0.56 14.77
N GLY A 281 -24.46 -0.34 14.44
CA GLY A 281 -23.90 0.94 14.08
C GLY A 281 -24.35 1.40 12.70
N ALA A 282 -24.29 2.72 12.49
CA ALA A 282 -24.77 3.38 11.27
C ALA A 282 -24.09 2.88 9.98
N LEU A 283 -22.87 2.35 10.05
CA LEU A 283 -22.18 1.74 8.91
C LEU A 283 -22.76 0.36 8.59
N MET A 284 -22.91 -0.50 9.58
CA MET A 284 -23.28 -1.91 9.39
C MET A 284 -24.74 -2.09 8.97
N VAL A 285 -25.60 -1.11 9.26
CA VAL A 285 -26.99 -1.09 8.79
C VAL A 285 -27.16 -0.52 7.36
N LYS A 286 -26.12 0.08 6.78
CA LYS A 286 -26.19 0.59 5.40
C LYS A 286 -26.10 -0.55 4.38
N ASN A 287 -26.81 -0.35 3.27
CA ASN A 287 -26.69 -1.22 2.10
C ASN A 287 -25.32 -1.05 1.42
N ALA A 288 -24.88 -2.08 0.68
CA ALA A 288 -23.58 -2.13 0.02
C ALA A 288 -23.32 -0.93 -0.91
N ALA A 289 -24.34 -0.47 -1.63
CA ALA A 289 -24.26 0.69 -2.53
C ALA A 289 -23.89 2.03 -1.85
N HIS A 290 -23.92 2.10 -0.51
CA HIS A 290 -23.56 3.30 0.26
C HIS A 290 -22.30 3.09 1.11
N ARG A 291 -21.55 2.03 0.83
CA ARG A 291 -20.33 1.63 1.54
C ARG A 291 -19.19 1.49 0.53
N LEU A 292 -17.95 1.51 1.01
CA LEU A 292 -16.75 1.42 0.16
C LEU A 292 -15.89 0.27 0.66
N ALA A 293 -15.91 -0.85 -0.08
CA ALA A 293 -15.32 -2.11 0.35
C ALA A 293 -13.82 -2.00 0.68
N PHE A 294 -13.03 -1.40 -0.21
CA PHE A 294 -11.58 -1.23 0.01
C PHE A 294 -11.25 -0.49 1.32
N ARG A 295 -12.07 0.47 1.75
CA ARG A 295 -11.86 1.23 2.99
C ARG A 295 -12.10 0.37 4.22
N GLU A 296 -13.15 -0.43 4.18
CA GLU A 296 -13.49 -1.38 5.23
C GLU A 296 -12.48 -2.53 5.33
N PHE A 297 -12.01 -3.04 4.19
CA PHE A 297 -10.92 -4.02 4.14
C PHE A 297 -9.61 -3.45 4.68
N GLY A 298 -9.35 -2.15 4.44
CA GLY A 298 -8.25 -1.42 5.08
C GLY A 298 -8.33 -1.51 6.61
N THR A 299 -9.49 -1.21 7.21
CA THR A 299 -9.72 -1.39 8.66
C THR A 299 -9.48 -2.83 9.10
N CYS A 300 -10.04 -3.80 8.39
CA CYS A 300 -9.93 -5.22 8.74
C CYS A 300 -8.47 -5.71 8.75
N MET A 301 -7.72 -5.37 7.71
CA MET A 301 -6.29 -5.67 7.63
C MET A 301 -5.52 -4.98 8.76
N GLY A 302 -5.74 -3.69 8.97
CA GLY A 302 -5.07 -2.91 10.03
C GLY A 302 -5.28 -3.49 11.43
N LEU A 303 -6.53 -3.85 11.75
CA LEU A 303 -6.90 -4.50 13.01
C LEU A 303 -6.11 -5.81 13.18
N ARG A 304 -6.17 -6.70 12.18
CA ARG A 304 -5.46 -7.99 12.22
C ARG A 304 -3.93 -7.86 12.20
N CYS A 305 -3.37 -6.73 11.78
CA CYS A 305 -1.94 -6.42 11.90
C CYS A 305 -1.59 -5.94 13.31
N TYR A 306 -2.38 -5.03 13.88
CA TYR A 306 -2.13 -4.47 15.20
C TYR A 306 -2.28 -5.51 16.32
N GLY A 307 -3.33 -6.33 16.22
CA GLY A 307 -3.72 -7.33 17.22
C GLY A 307 -5.14 -7.08 17.69
N VAL A 308 -5.97 -8.13 17.70
CA VAL A 308 -7.40 -8.06 18.02
C VAL A 308 -7.77 -9.09 19.07
N ASP A 309 -8.82 -8.79 19.84
CA ASP A 309 -9.50 -9.79 20.67
C ASP A 309 -10.62 -10.49 19.89
N GLU A 310 -11.25 -11.47 20.53
CA GLU A 310 -12.33 -12.26 19.93
C GLU A 310 -13.53 -11.40 19.49
N ASP A 311 -13.80 -10.28 20.17
CA ASP A 311 -14.89 -9.38 19.81
C ASP A 311 -14.61 -8.63 18.51
N VAL A 312 -13.44 -8.04 18.40
CA VAL A 312 -13.03 -7.33 17.18
C VAL A 312 -12.88 -8.30 16.02
N GLU A 313 -12.33 -9.50 16.25
CA GLU A 313 -12.20 -10.52 15.20
C GLU A 313 -13.55 -10.98 14.65
N ARG A 314 -14.58 -11.09 15.50
CA ARG A 314 -15.96 -11.37 15.07
C ARG A 314 -16.50 -10.27 14.16
N ARG A 315 -16.25 -9.00 14.50
CA ARG A 315 -16.66 -7.83 13.70
C ARG A 315 -15.93 -7.78 12.35
N VAL A 316 -14.62 -8.05 12.35
CA VAL A 316 -13.83 -8.18 11.12
C VAL A 316 -14.40 -9.27 10.21
N SER A 317 -14.72 -10.44 10.78
CA SER A 317 -15.33 -11.54 10.04
C SER A 317 -16.70 -11.14 9.47
N ALA A 318 -17.53 -10.43 10.23
CA ALA A 318 -18.83 -9.95 9.76
C ALA A 318 -18.72 -8.95 8.58
N VAL A 319 -17.70 -8.10 8.56
CA VAL A 319 -17.42 -7.19 7.43
C VAL A 319 -17.00 -7.99 6.19
N ILE A 320 -16.11 -8.97 6.36
CA ILE A 320 -15.67 -9.85 5.27
C ILE A 320 -16.86 -10.62 4.70
N ASP A 321 -17.64 -11.30 5.54
CA ASP A 321 -18.82 -12.08 5.14
C ASP A 321 -19.92 -11.21 4.51
N PHE A 322 -20.01 -9.94 4.91
CA PHE A 322 -20.88 -8.98 4.24
C PHE A 322 -20.46 -8.80 2.79
N TRP A 323 -19.22 -8.39 2.53
CA TRP A 323 -18.77 -8.09 1.17
C TRP A 323 -18.64 -9.31 0.27
N GLU A 324 -18.34 -10.50 0.83
CA GLU A 324 -18.36 -11.75 0.07
C GLU A 324 -19.69 -12.02 -0.64
N ARG A 325 -20.80 -11.52 -0.08
CA ARG A 325 -22.14 -11.64 -0.69
C ARG A 325 -22.42 -10.63 -1.80
N TYR A 326 -21.61 -9.59 -1.93
CA TYR A 326 -21.88 -8.44 -2.80
C TYR A 326 -20.74 -8.10 -3.79
N PHE A 327 -19.71 -8.95 -3.89
CA PHE A 327 -18.56 -8.75 -4.79
C PHE A 327 -18.94 -8.53 -6.26
N ASP A 328 -19.97 -9.24 -6.73
CA ASP A 328 -20.36 -9.21 -8.15
C ASP A 328 -21.43 -8.17 -8.50
N GLU A 329 -22.18 -7.67 -7.50
CA GLU A 329 -23.37 -6.83 -7.74
C GLU A 329 -23.19 -5.36 -7.36
N SER A 330 -22.28 -5.04 -6.44
CA SER A 330 -22.26 -3.72 -5.77
C SER A 330 -20.95 -2.95 -5.87
N MET A 331 -19.89 -3.57 -6.40
CA MET A 331 -18.61 -2.89 -6.55
C MET A 331 -18.59 -2.13 -7.87
N ASP A 332 -18.38 -0.81 -7.76
CA ASP A 332 -17.99 0.03 -8.88
C ASP A 332 -16.83 -0.63 -9.63
N GLU A 333 -16.96 -0.76 -10.95
CA GLU A 333 -15.97 -1.43 -11.81
C GLU A 333 -14.58 -0.79 -11.63
N ASP A 334 -14.51 0.52 -11.42
CA ASP A 334 -13.25 1.26 -11.22
C ASP A 334 -12.62 0.97 -9.85
N LEU A 335 -13.43 0.63 -8.84
CA LEU A 335 -12.98 0.33 -7.47
C LEU A 335 -12.83 -1.17 -7.21
N ARG A 336 -13.23 -2.02 -8.15
CA ARG A 336 -13.16 -3.47 -8.01
C ARG A 336 -11.71 -3.96 -7.84
N PRO A 337 -10.70 -3.53 -8.63
CA PRO A 337 -9.33 -4.01 -8.47
C PRO A 337 -8.74 -3.72 -7.08
N ILE A 338 -8.87 -2.46 -6.61
CA ILE A 338 -8.36 -2.07 -5.29
C ILE A 338 -9.09 -2.82 -4.17
N SER A 339 -10.41 -3.01 -4.30
CA SER A 339 -11.20 -3.74 -3.31
C SER A 339 -10.79 -5.21 -3.21
N LEU A 340 -10.46 -5.86 -4.34
CA LEU A 340 -10.04 -7.27 -4.36
C LEU A 340 -8.65 -7.49 -3.75
N VAL A 341 -7.66 -6.65 -4.07
CA VAL A 341 -6.32 -6.80 -3.49
C VAL A 341 -6.31 -6.49 -2.00
N MET A 342 -7.12 -5.52 -1.56
CA MET A 342 -7.28 -5.19 -0.13
C MET A 342 -8.12 -6.23 0.61
N TYR A 343 -9.12 -6.83 -0.04
CA TYR A 343 -9.84 -7.98 0.50
C TYR A 343 -8.90 -9.15 0.77
N ALA A 344 -8.03 -9.51 -0.18
CA ALA A 344 -7.04 -10.57 0.04
C ALA A 344 -6.20 -10.27 1.30
N ALA A 345 -5.66 -9.06 1.42
CA ALA A 345 -4.91 -8.63 2.60
C ALA A 345 -5.77 -8.58 3.89
N ALA A 346 -7.07 -8.31 3.79
CA ALA A 346 -7.97 -8.41 4.94
C ALA A 346 -8.15 -9.87 5.39
N VAL A 347 -8.29 -10.82 4.46
CA VAL A 347 -8.42 -12.26 4.75
C VAL A 347 -7.13 -12.83 5.34
N ILE A 348 -5.98 -12.56 4.72
CA ILE A 348 -4.65 -12.96 5.21
C ILE A 348 -3.74 -11.74 5.12
N PRO A 349 -3.49 -11.02 6.23
CA PRO A 349 -2.61 -9.85 6.20
C PRO A 349 -1.19 -10.14 5.73
N GLY A 350 -0.69 -11.36 5.98
CA GLY A 350 0.57 -11.84 5.41
C GLY A 350 1.73 -10.87 5.63
N ALA A 351 2.41 -10.50 4.54
CA ALA A 351 3.57 -9.63 4.54
C ALA A 351 3.30 -8.17 4.95
N PHE A 352 2.05 -7.77 5.25
CA PHE A 352 1.78 -6.53 5.98
C PHE A 352 2.13 -6.61 7.47
N ARG A 353 2.23 -7.81 8.06
CA ARG A 353 2.50 -8.01 9.48
C ARG A 353 4.00 -7.93 9.79
N ASN A 354 4.34 -7.22 10.85
CA ASN A 354 5.68 -7.21 11.44
C ASN A 354 6.09 -8.63 11.88
N GLY A 355 7.32 -9.01 11.56
CA GLY A 355 7.85 -10.36 11.81
C GLY A 355 7.30 -11.45 10.88
N TYR A 356 6.55 -11.10 9.82
CA TYR A 356 6.09 -12.10 8.85
C TYR A 356 7.18 -12.56 7.89
N LEU A 357 8.12 -11.70 7.49
CA LEU A 357 9.18 -12.02 6.53
C LEU A 357 10.47 -12.47 7.19
#